data_AF-A0A964UHD8-F1
#
_entry.id   AF-A0A964UHD8-F1
#
_cell.length_a   1.000
_cell.length_b   1.000
_cell.length_c   1.000
_cell.angle_alpha   90.00
_cell.angle_beta   90.00
_cell.angle_gamma   90.00
#
_symmetry.space_group_name_H-M   'P 1'
#
loop_
_entity.id
_entity.type
_entity.pdbx_description
1 polymer ?
#
loop_
_entity_poly.entity_id
_entity_poly.type
_entity_poly.pdbx_seq_one_letter_code
_entity_poly.pdbx_strand_id
1 'polypeptide(L)'
;MSRTHLIGVLALLVFVLSALLLRELGSRASYVQESGGDVKLRAPEGAEAEVSATGTAHTDAAAPGEARAGERAAAAADPVTRFREALEARVREQTGQATADLEPDALLAALPGLTAHDFAGVAAQQGTYELREGVLTFRPTAGEERASGRALTREGYATLLARVAKRMAHPRDTTFDIDRLVGLLATPQGEFW
;
A
#
# COMPACT_ATOMS: atom_id res chain seq x y z
N MET A 1 5.94 22.48 -43.36
CA MET A 1 6.72 22.12 -42.15
C MET A 1 6.62 20.61 -41.96
N SER A 2 7.75 19.91 -42.09
CA SER A 2 7.76 18.43 -42.11
C SER A 2 7.57 17.86 -40.71
N ARG A 3 6.71 16.83 -40.57
CA ARG A 3 6.32 16.18 -39.30
C ARG A 3 7.51 15.72 -38.45
N THR A 4 8.65 15.45 -39.09
CA THR A 4 9.90 15.05 -38.44
C THR A 4 10.50 16.14 -37.54
N HIS A 5 10.30 17.43 -37.88
CA HIS A 5 10.77 18.53 -37.04
C HIS A 5 9.91 18.73 -35.79
N LEU A 6 8.63 18.37 -35.83
CA LEU A 6 7.72 18.52 -34.68
C LEU A 6 8.05 17.52 -33.57
N ILE A 7 8.41 16.28 -33.93
CA ILE A 7 8.78 15.22 -32.98
C ILE A 7 10.10 15.56 -32.26
N GLY A 8 11.09 16.08 -33.00
CA GLY A 8 12.37 16.48 -32.42
C GLY A 8 12.24 17.62 -31.41
N VAL A 9 11.38 18.61 -31.69
CA VAL A 9 11.13 19.73 -30.77
C VAL A 9 10.40 19.26 -29.52
N LEU A 10 9.44 18.34 -29.64
CA LEU A 10 8.71 17.81 -28.47
C LEU A 10 9.62 17.00 -27.53
N ALA A 11 10.51 16.18 -28.09
CA ALA A 11 11.47 15.39 -27.31
C ALA A 11 12.46 16.28 -26.55
N LEU A 12 12.96 17.34 -27.18
CA LEU A 12 13.85 18.31 -26.54
C LEU A 12 13.14 19.05 -25.38
N LEU A 13 11.87 19.38 -25.56
CA LEU A 13 11.09 20.12 -24.57
C LEU A 13 10.81 19.27 -23.31
N VAL A 14 10.51 17.98 -23.49
CA VAL A 14 10.36 17.01 -22.38
C VAL A 14 11.69 16.82 -21.64
N PHE A 15 12.81 16.76 -22.37
CA PHE A 15 14.14 16.62 -21.76
C PHE A 15 14.52 17.85 -20.91
N VAL A 16 14.28 19.06 -21.42
CA VAL A 16 14.56 20.31 -20.68
C VAL A 16 13.66 20.43 -19.46
N LEU A 17 12.37 20.07 -19.56
CA LEU A 17 11.46 20.08 -18.41
C LEU A 17 11.91 19.10 -17.32
N SER A 18 12.35 17.91 -17.72
CA SER A 18 12.83 16.87 -16.79
C SER A 18 14.10 17.31 -16.07
N ALA A 19 15.05 17.92 -16.79
CA ALA A 19 16.28 18.45 -16.20
C ALA A 19 16.01 19.62 -15.22
N LEU A 20 15.00 20.46 -15.53
CA LEU A 20 14.61 21.57 -14.67
C LEU A 20 13.94 21.08 -13.37
N LEU A 21 13.09 20.05 -13.46
CA LEU A 21 12.46 19.40 -12.30
C LEU A 21 13.47 18.73 -11.36
N LEU A 22 14.51 18.10 -11.91
CA LEU A 22 15.57 17.49 -11.10
C LEU A 22 16.42 18.54 -10.36
N ARG A 23 16.63 19.72 -10.95
CA ARG A 23 17.39 20.80 -10.32
C ARG A 23 16.65 21.40 -9.13
N GLU A 24 15.32 21.48 -9.17
CA GLU A 24 14.52 22.09 -8.10
C GLU A 24 14.38 21.19 -6.86
N LEU A 25 14.46 19.86 -7.06
CA LEU A 25 14.39 18.89 -5.95
C LEU A 25 15.73 18.72 -5.20
N GLY A 26 16.86 19.11 -5.80
CA GLY A 26 18.19 19.01 -5.17
C GLY A 26 18.52 20.12 -4.16
N SER A 27 17.68 21.15 -4.01
CA SER A 27 18.01 22.38 -3.26
C SER A 27 17.55 22.40 -1.79
N ARG A 28 16.94 21.34 -1.27
CA ARG A 28 16.33 21.34 0.09
C ARG A 28 17.01 20.45 1.13
N ALA A 29 18.15 19.85 0.85
CA ALA A 29 18.89 19.06 1.82
C ALA A 29 20.15 19.80 2.30
N SER A 30 19.98 20.79 3.18
CA SER A 30 21.08 21.34 3.99
C SER A 30 20.52 22.05 5.22
N TYR A 31 20.63 21.40 6.39
CA TYR A 31 20.89 21.94 7.74
C TYR A 31 21.03 20.68 8.65
N VAL A 32 22.23 20.23 9.07
CA VAL A 32 23.08 20.71 10.19
C VAL A 32 22.34 20.55 11.54
N GLN A 33 22.87 20.09 12.68
CA GLN A 33 24.08 19.41 13.19
C GLN A 33 23.88 19.39 14.73
N GLU A 34 24.36 18.35 15.43
CA GLU A 34 24.70 18.24 16.88
C GLU A 34 23.77 18.71 18.02
N SER A 35 23.58 17.81 19.00
CA SER A 35 23.97 17.97 20.43
C SER A 35 23.51 16.68 21.17
N GLY A 36 24.32 15.86 21.83
CA GLY A 36 25.40 16.18 22.75
C GLY A 36 24.86 16.25 24.18
N GLY A 37 24.93 15.16 24.96
CA GLY A 37 24.47 15.21 26.36
C GLY A 37 24.45 13.88 27.12
N ASP A 38 25.63 13.33 27.41
CA ASP A 38 25.85 12.42 28.53
C ASP A 38 25.52 13.11 29.87
N VAL A 39 24.67 12.51 30.70
CA VAL A 39 24.67 12.75 32.15
C VAL A 39 24.56 11.42 32.88
N LYS A 40 25.72 10.99 33.39
CA LYS A 40 25.88 9.98 34.44
C LYS A 40 25.76 10.67 35.81
N LEU A 41 25.51 9.86 36.86
CA LEU A 41 25.43 10.18 38.32
C LEU A 41 23.96 10.39 38.78
N ARG A 42 23.42 9.77 39.83
CA ARG A 42 23.98 9.23 41.09
C ARG A 42 22.89 8.42 41.81
N ALA A 43 23.21 7.25 42.33
CA ALA A 43 22.40 6.59 43.36
C ALA A 43 22.69 7.19 44.74
N PRO A 44 21.71 7.19 45.65
CA PRO A 44 22.03 6.77 47.01
C PRO A 44 21.13 5.65 47.52
N GLU A 45 21.78 4.68 48.16
CA GLU A 45 21.23 3.68 49.07
C GLU A 45 20.45 4.31 50.24
N GLY A 46 19.44 3.57 50.70
CA GLY A 46 19.23 3.28 52.12
C GLY A 46 18.38 4.27 52.92
N ALA A 47 17.13 3.88 53.19
CA ALA A 47 16.51 4.06 54.51
C ALA A 47 15.26 3.17 54.62
N GLU A 48 15.36 2.19 55.51
CA GLU A 48 14.26 1.38 56.00
C GLU A 48 13.30 2.24 56.84
N ALA A 49 11.99 2.01 56.71
CA ALA A 49 11.00 2.28 57.74
C ALA A 49 9.73 1.47 57.46
N GLU A 50 9.59 0.32 58.14
CA GLU A 50 8.29 -0.29 58.42
C GLU A 50 7.48 0.66 59.32
N VAL A 51 6.21 0.95 58.98
CA VAL A 51 5.09 0.97 59.95
C VAL A 51 3.77 0.69 59.21
N SER A 52 3.09 -0.35 59.68
CA SER A 52 1.71 -0.77 59.39
C SER A 52 0.65 0.33 59.45
N ALA A 53 -0.33 0.29 58.55
CA ALA A 53 -1.76 0.26 58.90
C ALA A 53 -2.66 0.10 57.65
N THR A 54 -3.38 -1.02 57.64
CA THR A 54 -4.77 -1.21 57.17
C THR A 54 -5.46 -0.03 56.47
N GLY A 55 -5.86 -0.25 55.21
CA GLY A 55 -6.75 0.66 54.48
C GLY A 55 -7.30 0.05 53.20
N THR A 56 -8.42 -0.66 53.33
CA THR A 56 -9.53 -0.80 52.35
C THR A 56 -9.22 -1.11 50.87
N ALA A 57 -9.73 -2.28 50.47
CA ALA A 57 -9.95 -2.70 49.10
C ALA A 57 -10.63 -1.63 48.22
N HIS A 58 -9.96 -1.29 47.12
CA HIS A 58 -10.61 -0.91 45.87
C HIS A 58 -9.73 -1.40 44.72
N THR A 59 -9.82 -2.69 44.42
CA THR A 59 -9.50 -3.17 43.07
C THR A 59 -10.61 -2.70 42.16
N ASP A 60 -10.53 -1.45 41.70
CA ASP A 60 -11.25 -1.03 40.51
C ASP A 60 -10.49 -1.62 39.32
N ALA A 61 -10.73 -2.92 39.11
CA ALA A 61 -10.44 -3.59 37.86
C ALA A 61 -11.39 -3.04 36.80
N ALA A 62 -11.09 -1.83 36.33
CA ALA A 62 -11.67 -1.28 35.12
C ALA A 62 -11.34 -2.28 34.00
N ALA A 63 -12.38 -3.02 33.60
CA ALA A 63 -12.31 -4.10 32.65
C ALA A 63 -11.60 -3.64 31.35
N PRO A 64 -10.55 -4.34 30.87
CA PRO A 64 -10.01 -4.14 29.52
C PRO A 64 -10.88 -4.85 28.48
N GLY A 65 -12.22 -4.69 28.60
CA GLY A 65 -13.22 -5.43 27.84
C GLY A 65 -13.81 -4.67 26.66
N GLU A 66 -13.92 -3.34 26.75
CA GLU A 66 -14.65 -2.56 25.73
C GLU A 66 -13.73 -1.92 24.67
N ALA A 67 -12.50 -1.53 25.03
CA ALA A 67 -11.52 -1.05 24.06
C ALA A 67 -11.13 -2.14 23.03
N ARG A 68 -11.12 -3.41 23.45
CA ARG A 68 -10.89 -4.56 22.55
C ARG A 68 -12.15 -5.00 21.80
N ALA A 69 -13.34 -4.60 22.24
CA ALA A 69 -14.60 -4.94 21.59
C ALA A 69 -14.88 -4.02 20.40
N GLY A 70 -14.58 -2.72 20.49
CA GLY A 70 -14.62 -1.80 19.34
C GLY A 70 -13.61 -2.19 18.24
N GLU A 71 -12.46 -2.72 18.63
CA GLU A 71 -11.37 -3.19 17.75
C GLU A 71 -11.64 -4.61 17.16
N ARG A 72 -12.43 -5.45 17.87
CA ARG A 72 -12.94 -6.74 17.35
C ARG A 72 -14.24 -6.62 16.56
N ALA A 73 -14.99 -5.53 16.72
CA ALA A 73 -16.32 -5.32 16.14
C ALA A 73 -16.34 -4.36 14.94
N ALA A 74 -15.18 -3.92 14.44
CA ALA A 74 -15.01 -3.76 12.98
C ALA A 74 -15.15 -5.16 12.37
N ALA A 75 -16.40 -5.62 12.28
CA ALA A 75 -16.82 -6.95 11.85
C ALA A 75 -15.94 -7.38 10.69
N ALA A 76 -15.19 -8.47 10.88
CA ALA A 76 -14.13 -8.95 10.00
C ALA A 76 -14.55 -8.85 8.53
N ALA A 77 -14.24 -7.72 7.90
CA ALA A 77 -14.51 -7.53 6.50
C ALA A 77 -13.72 -8.62 5.79
N ASP A 78 -14.42 -9.38 4.95
CA ASP A 78 -13.80 -10.40 4.10
C ASP A 78 -12.49 -9.83 3.52
N PRO A 79 -11.32 -10.46 3.78
CA PRO A 79 -10.02 -9.85 3.45
C PRO A 79 -9.91 -9.46 1.96
N VAL A 80 -10.59 -10.21 1.08
CA VAL A 80 -10.67 -9.89 -0.36
C VAL A 80 -11.47 -8.62 -0.60
N THR A 81 -12.61 -8.45 0.07
CA THR A 81 -13.42 -7.24 0.00
C THR A 81 -12.65 -6.03 0.51
N ARG A 82 -11.97 -6.16 1.66
CA ARG A 82 -11.12 -5.08 2.19
C ARG A 82 -9.98 -4.73 1.23
N PHE A 83 -9.33 -5.74 0.65
CA PHE A 83 -8.24 -5.54 -0.30
C PHE A 83 -8.72 -4.79 -1.54
N ARG A 84 -9.84 -5.21 -2.13
CA ARG A 84 -10.45 -4.49 -3.26
C ARG A 84 -10.73 -3.03 -2.92
N GLU A 85 -11.40 -2.77 -1.81
CA GLU A 85 -11.76 -1.40 -1.40
C GLU A 85 -10.53 -0.51 -1.18
N ALA A 86 -9.47 -1.06 -0.57
CA ALA A 86 -8.22 -0.35 -0.36
C ALA A 86 -7.49 -0.03 -1.68
N LEU A 87 -7.47 -0.97 -2.64
CA LEU A 87 -6.92 -0.72 -3.98
C LEU A 87 -7.73 0.35 -4.74
N GLU A 88 -9.06 0.26 -4.70
CA GLU A 88 -9.96 1.24 -5.32
C GLU A 88 -9.79 2.63 -4.70
N ALA A 89 -9.72 2.72 -3.37
CA ALA A 89 -9.44 3.98 -2.69
C ALA A 89 -8.11 4.58 -3.19
N ARG A 90 -7.07 3.75 -3.31
CA ARG A 90 -5.75 4.21 -3.75
C ARG A 90 -5.75 4.70 -5.19
N VAL A 91 -6.39 3.98 -6.11
CA VAL A 91 -6.50 4.41 -7.50
C VAL A 91 -7.26 5.72 -7.57
N ARG A 92 -8.39 5.84 -6.85
CA ARG A 92 -9.18 7.08 -6.81
C ARG A 92 -8.39 8.27 -6.29
N GLU A 93 -7.61 8.08 -5.22
CA GLU A 93 -6.74 9.11 -4.67
C GLU A 93 -5.70 9.63 -5.68
N GLN A 94 -5.17 8.75 -6.53
CA GLN A 94 -4.12 9.11 -7.47
C GLN A 94 -4.63 9.63 -8.81
N THR A 95 -5.75 9.10 -9.31
CA THR A 95 -6.27 9.44 -10.64
C THR A 95 -7.47 10.39 -10.59
N GLY A 96 -8.16 10.48 -9.45
CA GLY A 96 -9.42 11.20 -9.31
C GLY A 96 -10.59 10.56 -10.05
N GLN A 97 -10.42 9.36 -10.63
CA GLN A 97 -11.42 8.69 -11.46
C GLN A 97 -12.32 7.74 -10.65
N ALA A 98 -13.53 7.49 -11.17
CA ALA A 98 -14.41 6.45 -10.66
C ALA A 98 -13.81 5.05 -10.93
N THR A 99 -13.93 4.15 -9.97
CA THR A 99 -13.18 2.88 -9.92
C THR A 99 -14.02 1.64 -10.24
N ALA A 100 -15.20 1.82 -10.85
CA ALA A 100 -16.17 0.76 -11.04
C ALA A 100 -15.65 -0.42 -11.90
N ASP A 101 -14.64 -0.17 -12.73
CA ASP A 101 -14.09 -1.15 -13.68
C ASP A 101 -12.56 -1.16 -13.62
N LEU A 102 -11.98 -1.48 -12.46
CA LEU A 102 -10.54 -1.53 -12.32
C LEU A 102 -9.92 -2.65 -13.17
N GLU A 103 -9.01 -2.23 -14.04
CA GLU A 103 -8.12 -3.09 -14.82
C GLU A 103 -6.69 -3.09 -14.22
N PRO A 104 -5.87 -4.11 -14.51
CA PRO A 104 -4.48 -4.18 -14.06
C PRO A 104 -3.64 -2.96 -14.41
N ASP A 105 -3.84 -2.34 -15.58
CA ASP A 105 -3.05 -1.18 -16.00
C ASP A 105 -3.27 0.03 -15.06
N ALA A 106 -4.51 0.26 -14.62
CA ALA A 106 -4.81 1.31 -13.65
C ALA A 106 -4.18 1.01 -12.28
N LEU A 107 -4.18 -0.25 -11.87
CA LEU A 107 -3.56 -0.69 -10.62
C LEU A 107 -2.03 -0.58 -10.66
N LEU A 108 -1.40 -1.01 -11.76
CA LEU A 108 0.05 -0.90 -11.97
C LEU A 108 0.50 0.56 -12.04
N ALA A 109 -0.31 1.44 -12.61
CA ALA A 109 -0.05 2.87 -12.60
C ALA A 109 -0.15 3.46 -11.18
N ALA A 110 -1.13 2.99 -10.39
CA ALA A 110 -1.40 3.57 -9.08
C ALA A 110 -0.54 3.01 -7.93
N LEU A 111 -0.04 1.80 -8.08
CA LEU A 111 0.63 1.05 -7.02
C LEU A 111 1.98 0.55 -7.55
N PRO A 112 3.07 1.33 -7.39
CA PRO A 112 4.37 0.99 -7.95
C PRO A 112 4.99 -0.27 -7.35
N GLY A 113 4.43 -0.76 -6.22
CA GLY A 113 4.78 -2.04 -5.63
C GLY A 113 4.19 -3.25 -6.35
N LEU A 114 3.19 -3.08 -7.21
CA LEU A 114 2.61 -4.14 -8.03
C LEU A 114 3.46 -4.41 -9.27
N THR A 115 3.46 -5.66 -9.72
CA THR A 115 4.17 -6.10 -10.92
C THR A 115 3.24 -6.89 -11.83
N ALA A 116 3.53 -6.96 -13.13
CA ALA A 116 2.75 -7.76 -14.08
C ALA A 116 2.63 -9.24 -13.66
N HIS A 117 3.64 -9.78 -12.95
CA HIS A 117 3.63 -11.15 -12.42
C HIS A 117 2.55 -11.41 -11.36
N ASP A 118 2.09 -10.36 -10.66
CA ASP A 118 1.00 -10.47 -9.67
C ASP A 118 -0.36 -10.71 -10.34
N PHE A 119 -0.49 -10.34 -11.62
CA PHE A 119 -1.75 -10.44 -12.37
C PHE A 119 -1.90 -11.70 -13.21
N ALA A 120 -0.87 -12.55 -13.29
CA ALA A 120 -1.01 -13.82 -13.99
C ALA A 120 -2.13 -14.68 -13.37
N GLY A 121 -2.98 -15.27 -14.20
CA GLY A 121 -4.12 -16.08 -13.76
C GLY A 121 -5.23 -15.30 -13.03
N VAL A 122 -5.18 -13.97 -12.99
CA VAL A 122 -6.20 -13.17 -12.32
C VAL A 122 -7.47 -13.11 -13.19
N ALA A 123 -8.60 -13.52 -12.61
CA ALA A 123 -9.89 -13.53 -13.29
C ALA A 123 -10.47 -12.12 -13.48
N ALA A 124 -11.10 -11.91 -14.63
CA ALA A 124 -11.80 -10.70 -15.03
C ALA A 124 -13.21 -11.06 -15.54
N GLN A 125 -14.10 -10.08 -15.67
CA GLN A 125 -15.52 -10.31 -15.95
C GLN A 125 -15.77 -11.21 -17.18
N GLN A 126 -14.94 -11.12 -18.22
CA GLN A 126 -15.06 -11.88 -19.45
C GLN A 126 -13.82 -12.69 -19.80
N GLY A 127 -12.91 -12.95 -18.85
CA GLY A 127 -11.65 -13.58 -19.17
C GLY A 127 -10.70 -13.77 -18.01
N THR A 128 -9.42 -13.93 -18.35
CA THR A 128 -8.34 -14.08 -17.38
C THR A 128 -7.10 -13.38 -17.92
N TYR A 129 -6.33 -12.76 -17.04
CA TYR A 129 -5.04 -12.20 -17.40
C TYR A 129 -3.96 -13.28 -17.42
N GLU A 130 -3.19 -13.35 -18.50
CA GLU A 130 -2.08 -14.28 -18.68
C GLU A 130 -0.78 -13.51 -18.88
N LEU A 131 0.30 -13.99 -18.26
CA LEU A 131 1.64 -13.45 -18.50
C LEU A 131 2.31 -14.30 -19.57
N ARG A 132 2.59 -13.70 -20.73
CA ARG A 132 3.26 -14.34 -21.88
C ARG A 132 4.49 -13.53 -22.25
N GLU A 133 5.66 -14.17 -22.25
CA GLU A 133 6.93 -13.51 -22.59
C GLU A 133 7.21 -12.23 -21.77
N GLY A 134 6.77 -12.21 -20.51
CA GLY A 134 6.92 -11.05 -19.62
C GLY A 134 5.87 -9.94 -19.82
N VAL A 135 4.94 -10.11 -20.76
CA VAL A 135 3.86 -9.15 -21.04
C VAL A 135 2.54 -9.67 -20.49
N LEU A 136 1.81 -8.81 -19.77
CA LEU A 136 0.46 -9.14 -19.29
C LEU A 136 -0.53 -9.00 -20.45
N THR A 137 -1.31 -10.05 -20.71
CA THR A 137 -2.26 -10.12 -21.82
C THR A 137 -3.62 -10.56 -21.30
N PHE A 138 -4.69 -9.94 -21.81
CA PHE A 138 -6.06 -10.37 -21.48
C PHE A 138 -6.48 -11.51 -22.42
N ARG A 139 -6.97 -12.62 -21.87
CA ARG A 139 -7.53 -13.73 -22.62
C ARG A 139 -9.03 -13.85 -22.36
N PRO A 140 -9.90 -13.55 -23.34
CA PRO A 140 -11.33 -13.71 -23.18
C PRO A 140 -11.74 -15.18 -23.11
N THR A 141 -12.73 -15.50 -22.27
CA THR A 141 -13.25 -16.87 -22.10
C THR A 141 -14.24 -17.24 -23.21
N ALA A 142 -15.03 -16.28 -23.73
CA ALA A 142 -15.91 -16.49 -24.88
C ALA A 142 -16.40 -15.17 -25.51
N GLY A 143 -16.59 -15.18 -26.83
CA GLY A 143 -17.25 -14.11 -27.59
C GLY A 143 -16.38 -12.87 -27.85
N GLU A 144 -17.02 -11.80 -28.34
CA GLU A 144 -16.40 -10.49 -28.48
C GLU A 144 -16.14 -9.85 -27.10
N GLU A 145 -14.97 -9.24 -26.98
CA GLU A 145 -14.56 -8.50 -25.80
C GLU A 145 -15.35 -7.20 -25.67
N ARG A 146 -15.94 -6.97 -24.49
CA ARG A 146 -16.50 -5.66 -24.11
C ARG A 146 -15.50 -4.94 -23.20
N ALA A 147 -15.50 -3.61 -23.25
CA ALA A 147 -14.61 -2.80 -22.39
C ALA A 147 -14.75 -3.14 -20.90
N SER A 148 -15.96 -3.28 -20.37
CA SER A 148 -16.18 -3.69 -18.98
C SER A 148 -15.76 -5.15 -18.68
N GLY A 149 -15.56 -5.96 -19.72
CA GLY A 149 -15.18 -7.36 -19.60
C GLY A 149 -13.80 -7.60 -18.99
N ARG A 150 -12.96 -6.56 -18.96
CA ARG A 150 -11.60 -6.60 -18.40
C ARG A 150 -11.55 -6.30 -16.90
N ALA A 151 -12.61 -5.74 -16.33
CA ALA A 151 -12.65 -5.43 -14.91
C ALA A 151 -12.43 -6.68 -14.05
N LEU A 152 -11.63 -6.54 -12.98
CA LEU A 152 -11.34 -7.63 -12.06
C LEU A 152 -12.60 -8.13 -11.34
N THR A 153 -12.76 -9.45 -11.28
CA THR A 153 -13.83 -10.06 -10.47
C THR A 153 -13.39 -10.20 -9.01
N ARG A 154 -14.32 -10.54 -8.12
CA ARG A 154 -13.98 -10.91 -6.74
C ARG A 154 -12.97 -12.07 -6.68
N GLU A 155 -13.12 -13.07 -7.55
CA GLU A 155 -12.15 -14.17 -7.68
C GLU A 155 -10.78 -13.67 -8.16
N GLY A 156 -10.78 -12.71 -9.09
CA GLY A 156 -9.58 -12.00 -9.52
C GLY A 156 -8.86 -11.32 -8.36
N TYR A 157 -9.58 -10.55 -7.55
CA TYR A 157 -9.01 -9.92 -6.35
C TYR A 157 -8.49 -10.92 -5.33
N ALA A 158 -9.17 -12.06 -5.14
CA ALA A 158 -8.70 -13.11 -4.24
C ALA A 158 -7.38 -13.73 -4.73
N THR A 159 -7.27 -13.95 -6.04
CA THR A 159 -6.05 -14.44 -6.70
C THR A 159 -4.91 -13.43 -6.59
N LEU A 160 -5.19 -12.16 -6.90
CA LEU A 160 -4.22 -11.07 -6.80
C LEU A 160 -3.69 -10.94 -5.36
N LEU A 161 -4.59 -10.91 -4.37
CA LEU A 161 -4.23 -10.87 -2.96
C LEU A 161 -3.32 -12.05 -2.58
N ALA A 162 -3.63 -13.26 -3.03
CA ALA A 162 -2.82 -14.45 -2.76
C ALA A 162 -1.41 -14.34 -3.33
N ARG A 163 -1.28 -13.85 -4.56
CA ARG A 163 0.01 -13.72 -5.24
C ARG A 163 0.87 -12.64 -4.60
N VAL A 164 0.28 -11.47 -4.33
CA VAL A 164 0.99 -10.35 -3.70
C VAL A 164 1.45 -10.73 -2.29
N ALA A 165 0.55 -11.25 -1.44
CA ALA A 165 0.90 -11.64 -0.08
C ALA A 165 2.03 -12.68 -0.06
N LYS A 166 1.98 -13.66 -0.98
CA LYS A 166 3.04 -14.65 -1.15
C LYS A 166 4.37 -14.01 -1.60
N ARG A 167 4.35 -13.14 -2.62
CA ARG A 167 5.55 -12.48 -3.16
C ARG A 167 6.24 -11.61 -2.11
N MET A 168 5.46 -10.87 -1.33
CA MET A 168 5.95 -9.94 -0.31
C MET A 168 6.17 -10.61 1.06
N ALA A 169 5.94 -11.93 1.16
CA ALA A 169 5.99 -12.69 2.42
C ALA A 169 5.22 -12.02 3.57
N HIS A 170 4.03 -11.48 3.25
CA HIS A 170 3.21 -10.70 4.18
C HIS A 170 1.94 -11.47 4.57
N PRO A 171 1.53 -11.44 5.86
CA PRO A 171 0.20 -11.89 6.28
C PRO A 171 -0.94 -11.21 5.52
N ARG A 172 -2.14 -11.84 5.49
CA ARG A 172 -3.32 -11.34 4.77
C ARG A 172 -4.66 -11.73 5.39
N ASP A 173 -4.65 -12.15 6.65
CA ASP A 173 -5.81 -12.78 7.28
C ASP A 173 -6.72 -11.74 7.97
N THR A 174 -6.16 -10.58 8.31
CA THR A 174 -6.89 -9.50 8.99
C THR A 174 -6.95 -8.24 8.14
N THR A 175 -7.93 -7.38 8.41
CA THR A 175 -8.04 -6.05 7.78
C THR A 175 -6.77 -5.22 7.97
N PHE A 176 -6.14 -5.31 9.15
CA PHE A 176 -4.86 -4.66 9.44
C PHE A 176 -3.73 -5.17 8.52
N ASP A 177 -3.65 -6.48 8.32
CA ASP A 177 -2.64 -7.06 7.41
C ASP A 177 -2.85 -6.59 5.97
N ILE A 178 -4.10 -6.52 5.52
CA ILE A 178 -4.48 -6.03 4.20
C ILE A 178 -4.09 -4.56 4.02
N ASP A 179 -4.42 -3.72 5.00
CA ASP A 179 -4.11 -2.29 4.94
C ASP A 179 -2.60 -2.05 4.91
N ARG A 180 -1.84 -2.81 5.71
CA ARG A 180 -0.38 -2.77 5.69
C ARG A 180 0.18 -3.23 4.34
N LEU A 181 -0.35 -4.31 3.78
CA LEU A 181 0.07 -4.82 2.47
C LEU A 181 -0.18 -3.78 1.37
N VAL A 182 -1.35 -3.15 1.33
CA VAL A 182 -1.67 -2.10 0.35
C VAL A 182 -0.79 -0.86 0.56
N GLY A 183 -0.49 -0.49 1.81
CA GLY A 183 0.47 0.56 2.13
C GLY A 183 1.87 0.29 1.54
N LEU A 184 2.35 -0.96 1.65
CA LEU A 184 3.62 -1.37 1.04
C LEU A 184 3.58 -1.40 -0.50
N LEU A 185 2.42 -1.69 -1.10
CA LEU A 185 2.26 -1.62 -2.56
C LEU A 185 2.27 -0.18 -3.09
N ALA A 186 1.96 0.80 -2.24
CA ALA A 186 1.97 2.21 -2.62
C ALA A 186 3.38 2.81 -2.66
N THR A 187 4.39 2.13 -2.10
CA THR A 187 5.78 2.58 -2.13
C THR A 187 6.53 1.97 -3.32
N PRO A 188 7.40 2.72 -4.02
CA PRO A 188 8.26 2.17 -5.05
C PRO A 188 9.16 1.08 -4.46
N GLN A 189 9.25 -0.09 -5.10
CA GLN A 189 10.23 -1.10 -4.70
C GLN A 189 11.63 -0.61 -5.08
N GLY A 190 12.29 0.05 -4.13
CA GLY A 190 13.58 0.71 -4.36
C GLY A 190 14.23 1.38 -3.14
N GLU A 191 13.50 1.55 -2.03
CA GLU A 191 14.09 1.96 -0.75
C GLU A 191 13.87 0.88 0.31
N PHE A 192 14.69 -0.16 0.26
CA PHE A 192 15.03 -0.94 1.44
C PHE A 192 16.53 -0.66 1.68
N TRP A 193 16.81 0.33 2.51
CA TRP A 193 18.16 0.60 3.05
C TRP A 193 18.30 -0.11 4.39
#